data_AF-A0A7Y6XB24-F1
#
_entry.id   AF-A0A7Y6XB24-F1
#
_cell.length_a   1.000
_cell.length_b   1.000
_cell.length_c   1.000
_cell.angle_alpha   90.00
_cell.angle_beta   90.00
_cell.angle_gamma   90.00
#
_symmetry.space_group_name_H-M   'P 1'
#
loop_
_entity.id
_entity.type
_entity.pdbx_description
1 polymer ?
#
loop_
_entity_poly.entity_id
_entity_poly.type
_entity_poly.pdbx_seq_one_letter_code
_entity_poly.pdbx_strand_id
1 'polypeptide(L)'
;MEGGVDSRDDESGKRGRRAAVPGTFGSPDVTRRAKSNPGLSPRAAEHLRPRLDAFLASTDARARIGFDPVEFPHRYTDARDIEVSALLACALAYGRADLFRPKVDSLLQRMGPSPAAFVRALDIPGAKALLDGFVYRFNVGTDVAVLLLGMGRALREHGDLESLFVQGLAAEGSLHGALGAFTTALRRVPLEPLRAAMGPERGLHHLLPSPLGPGAAKRLNLFLRWMVRGPDAVDFGIWKRVSPSVLMIPLDTHIGRIAGHLGLTRRKDLTWRTAEEVTASLRALDAEDPVRYDFALCHYGMSGACPAQPVPENCERCPLLAACLVGPRVVATATRRVSSASRARGSSVSGGERR
;
A
#
# COMPACT_ATOMS: atom_id res chain seq x y z
N MET A 1 71.96 -43.97 3.94
CA MET A 1 71.79 -43.23 5.20
C MET A 1 70.48 -42.48 5.04
N GLU A 2 69.40 -43.17 5.37
CA GLU A 2 68.60 -42.95 6.61
C GLU A 2 67.79 -41.66 6.48
N GLY A 3 66.47 -41.61 6.59
CA GLY A 3 65.37 -42.56 6.84
C GLY A 3 64.11 -41.71 6.61
N GLY A 4 63.07 -42.19 5.94
CA GLY A 4 62.11 -43.14 6.49
C GLY A 4 60.79 -42.40 6.69
N VAL A 5 59.80 -42.64 5.82
CA VAL A 5 58.39 -42.45 6.17
C VAL A 5 57.62 -43.65 5.63
N ASP A 6 56.84 -44.18 6.56
CA ASP A 6 56.16 -45.46 6.59
C ASP A 6 54.96 -45.52 5.63
N SER A 7 54.56 -46.76 5.35
CA SER A 7 53.55 -47.17 4.39
C SER A 7 52.21 -47.48 5.07
N ARG A 8 51.16 -47.60 4.24
CA ARG A 8 49.90 -48.38 4.42
C ARG A 8 48.73 -47.66 5.11
N ASP A 9 47.68 -47.36 4.35
CA ASP A 9 46.46 -48.17 4.04
C ASP A 9 45.33 -47.57 4.92
N ASP A 10 44.05 -47.44 4.60
CA ASP A 10 43.18 -48.08 3.61
C ASP A 10 41.88 -47.25 3.46
N GLU A 11 41.21 -47.48 2.33
CA GLU A 11 39.78 -47.44 2.03
C GLU A 11 38.74 -46.53 2.71
N SER A 12 37.89 -46.00 1.81
CA SER A 12 36.42 -46.01 1.82
C SER A 12 35.64 -44.77 2.30
N GLY A 13 34.62 -44.39 1.51
CA GLY A 13 33.44 -43.69 2.04
C GLY A 13 32.86 -42.54 1.23
N LYS A 14 32.35 -42.78 0.01
CA LYS A 14 31.36 -41.91 -0.64
C LYS A 14 30.13 -41.68 0.26
N ARG A 15 29.81 -40.43 0.61
CA ARG A 15 28.46 -39.95 0.98
C ARG A 15 28.33 -38.52 0.40
N GLY A 16 27.56 -38.28 -0.66
CA GLY A 16 26.11 -38.36 -0.66
C GLY A 16 25.53 -37.00 -0.25
N ARG A 17 25.57 -36.00 -1.16
CA ARG A 17 24.87 -34.72 -0.98
C ARG A 17 23.36 -35.00 -0.91
N ARG A 18 22.77 -34.90 0.28
CA ARG A 18 21.31 -34.90 0.44
C ARG A 18 20.77 -33.53 0.03
N ALA A 19 19.86 -33.54 -0.93
CA ALA A 19 18.97 -32.43 -1.23
C ALA A 19 18.14 -32.08 0.01
N ALA A 20 18.14 -30.81 0.39
CA ALA A 20 17.25 -30.29 1.41
C ALA A 20 15.86 -30.09 0.79
N VAL A 21 14.87 -30.79 1.34
CA VAL A 21 13.44 -30.60 1.06
C VAL A 21 13.00 -29.24 1.63
N PRO A 22 12.10 -28.47 0.97
CA PRO A 22 11.60 -27.23 1.53
C PRO A 22 10.71 -27.54 2.73
N GLY A 23 11.17 -27.19 3.92
CA GLY A 23 10.39 -27.26 5.15
C GLY A 23 9.37 -26.14 5.21
N THR A 24 8.13 -26.50 5.54
CA THR A 24 7.06 -25.61 6.00
C THR A 24 7.57 -24.69 7.10
N PHE A 25 7.43 -23.37 6.90
CA PHE A 25 7.85 -22.36 7.86
C PHE A 25 7.10 -22.52 9.18
N GLY A 26 7.82 -22.97 10.21
CA GLY A 26 7.35 -22.96 11.60
C GLY A 26 7.23 -21.53 12.12
N SER A 27 6.22 -21.29 12.96
CA SER A 27 5.95 -20.02 13.62
C SER A 27 7.19 -19.45 14.32
N PRO A 28 7.50 -18.15 14.17
CA PRO A 28 8.62 -17.54 14.87
C PRO A 28 8.36 -17.46 16.38
N ASP A 29 9.38 -17.84 17.14
CA ASP A 29 9.45 -17.77 18.60
C ASP A 29 9.26 -16.33 19.10
N VAL A 30 8.17 -16.10 19.82
CA VAL A 30 7.72 -14.81 20.34
C VAL A 30 8.25 -14.62 21.76
N THR A 31 9.52 -14.22 21.91
CA THR A 31 10.07 -13.86 23.23
C THR A 31 10.87 -12.56 23.21
N ARG A 32 10.23 -11.47 22.76
CA ARG A 32 10.52 -10.10 23.24
C ARG A 32 9.20 -9.35 23.38
N ARG A 33 8.69 -9.23 24.61
CA ARG A 33 7.47 -8.47 24.93
C ARG A 33 7.69 -6.98 24.64
N ALA A 34 7.49 -6.58 23.38
CA ALA A 34 7.10 -5.22 23.06
C ALA A 34 5.77 -4.95 23.78
N LYS A 35 5.64 -3.81 24.46
CA LYS A 35 4.36 -3.36 25.04
C LYS A 35 3.32 -3.41 23.92
N SER A 36 2.45 -4.42 23.94
CA SER A 36 1.44 -4.66 22.91
C SER A 36 0.58 -3.41 22.79
N ASN A 37 0.63 -2.74 21.65
CA ASN A 37 -0.31 -1.69 21.30
C ASN A 37 -1.65 -2.40 21.16
N PRO A 38 -2.56 -2.33 22.14
CA PRO A 38 -3.78 -3.10 22.04
C PRO A 38 -4.54 -2.41 20.92
N GLY A 39 -4.68 -3.08 19.77
CA GLY A 39 -5.62 -2.66 18.76
C GLY A 39 -7.02 -2.54 19.36
N LEU A 40 -8.04 -2.47 18.51
CA LEU A 40 -9.44 -2.57 18.97
C LEU A 40 -9.61 -3.63 20.06
N SER A 41 -10.31 -3.26 21.14
CA SER A 41 -10.69 -4.25 22.16
C SER A 41 -11.60 -5.31 21.53
N PRO A 42 -11.64 -6.55 22.07
CA PRO A 42 -12.49 -7.61 21.50
C PRO A 42 -13.95 -7.17 21.32
N ARG A 43 -14.52 -6.49 22.32
CA ARG A 43 -15.87 -5.93 22.25
C ARG A 43 -16.05 -4.87 21.15
N ALA A 44 -15.05 -4.02 20.94
CA ALA A 44 -15.10 -3.02 19.88
C ALA A 44 -14.97 -3.67 18.50
N ALA A 45 -14.15 -4.71 18.38
CA ALA A 45 -14.02 -5.52 17.17
C ALA A 45 -15.32 -6.25 16.80
N GLU A 46 -15.95 -6.94 17.77
CA GLU A 46 -17.26 -7.59 17.60
C GLU A 46 -18.34 -6.61 17.12
N HIS A 47 -18.30 -5.37 17.61
CA HIS A 47 -19.23 -4.34 17.18
C HIS A 47 -18.93 -3.80 15.77
N LEU A 48 -17.66 -3.56 15.45
CA LEU A 48 -17.26 -2.92 14.20
C LEU A 48 -17.28 -3.87 13.00
N ARG A 49 -16.81 -5.11 13.17
CA ARG A 49 -16.65 -6.11 12.10
C ARG A 49 -17.90 -6.28 11.22
N PRO A 50 -19.09 -6.61 11.75
CA PRO A 50 -20.27 -6.84 10.90
C PRO A 50 -20.68 -5.60 10.10
N ARG A 51 -20.41 -4.39 10.60
CA ARG A 51 -20.72 -3.13 9.92
C ARG A 51 -19.73 -2.85 8.78
N LEU A 52 -18.44 -3.09 9.01
CA LEU A 52 -17.43 -2.98 7.95
C LEU A 52 -17.61 -4.08 6.89
N ASP A 53 -18.02 -5.28 7.27
CA ASP A 53 -18.32 -6.36 6.33
C ASP A 53 -19.52 -6.02 5.44
N ALA A 54 -20.62 -5.53 6.04
CA ALA A 54 -21.77 -5.05 5.28
C ALA A 54 -21.42 -3.86 4.37
N PHE A 55 -20.61 -2.93 4.86
CA PHE A 55 -20.13 -1.79 4.09
C PHE A 55 -19.26 -2.21 2.89
N LEU A 56 -18.33 -3.14 3.10
CA LEU A 56 -17.52 -3.73 2.04
C LEU A 56 -18.41 -4.41 0.99
N ALA A 57 -19.38 -5.22 1.42
CA ALA A 57 -20.31 -5.91 0.53
C ALA A 57 -21.19 -4.95 -0.30
N SER A 58 -21.54 -3.77 0.26
CA SER A 58 -22.29 -2.73 -0.44
C SER A 58 -21.46 -1.89 -1.42
N THR A 59 -20.14 -2.05 -1.42
CA THR A 59 -19.24 -1.25 -2.25
C THR A 59 -19.18 -1.82 -3.66
N ASP A 60 -19.63 -1.05 -4.65
CA ASP A 60 -19.40 -1.40 -6.06
C ASP A 60 -17.92 -1.17 -6.43
N ALA A 61 -17.10 -2.20 -6.18
CA ALA A 61 -15.67 -2.11 -6.42
C ALA A 61 -15.33 -1.88 -7.89
N ARG A 62 -16.05 -2.53 -8.81
CA ARG A 62 -15.81 -2.42 -10.25
C ARG A 62 -16.04 -1.01 -10.77
N ALA A 63 -17.12 -0.35 -10.33
CA ALA A 63 -17.38 1.04 -10.70
C ALA A 63 -16.32 2.03 -10.20
N ARG A 64 -15.54 1.66 -9.16
CA ARG A 64 -14.48 2.51 -8.61
C ARG A 64 -13.12 2.32 -9.28
N ILE A 65 -12.86 1.16 -9.89
CA ILE A 65 -11.58 0.86 -10.56
C ILE A 65 -11.23 1.91 -11.61
N GLY A 66 -12.17 2.33 -12.45
CA GLY A 66 -11.92 3.35 -13.50
C GLY A 66 -11.57 4.75 -12.99
N PHE A 67 -11.58 4.96 -11.67
CA PHE A 67 -11.16 6.19 -11.01
C PHE A 67 -9.94 5.99 -10.10
N ASP A 68 -9.36 4.79 -10.09
CA ASP A 68 -8.24 4.40 -9.24
C ASP A 68 -7.02 3.96 -10.09
N PRO A 69 -5.78 4.24 -9.66
CA PRO A 69 -4.59 3.76 -10.35
C PRO A 69 -4.52 2.24 -10.55
N VAL A 70 -5.30 1.42 -9.83
CA VAL A 70 -5.37 -0.03 -10.06
C VAL A 70 -5.89 -0.37 -11.46
N GLU A 71 -6.58 0.55 -12.15
CA GLU A 71 -7.03 0.34 -13.53
C GLU A 71 -5.88 -0.01 -14.50
N PHE A 72 -4.67 0.49 -14.25
CA PHE A 72 -3.54 0.32 -15.15
C PHE A 72 -3.07 -1.14 -15.20
N PRO A 73 -2.76 -1.79 -14.06
CA PRO A 73 -2.40 -3.21 -14.08
C PRO A 73 -3.55 -4.12 -14.56
N HIS A 74 -4.83 -3.73 -14.43
CA HIS A 74 -5.97 -4.49 -14.98
C HIS A 74 -6.01 -4.58 -16.51
N ARG A 75 -5.14 -3.84 -17.21
CA ARG A 75 -5.00 -3.91 -18.68
C ARG A 75 -4.19 -5.13 -19.15
N TYR A 76 -3.54 -5.84 -18.22
CA TYR A 76 -2.58 -6.90 -18.51
C TYR A 76 -3.00 -8.21 -17.86
N THR A 77 -2.62 -9.32 -18.48
CA THR A 77 -2.86 -10.69 -17.98
C THR A 77 -1.57 -11.40 -17.58
N ASP A 78 -0.43 -11.03 -18.18
CA ASP A 78 0.87 -11.53 -17.75
C ASP A 78 1.24 -10.96 -16.38
N ALA A 79 1.69 -11.83 -15.48
CA ALA A 79 1.99 -11.46 -14.10
C ALA A 79 3.08 -10.39 -14.00
N ARG A 80 4.11 -10.42 -14.87
CA ARG A 80 5.21 -9.44 -14.82
C ARG A 80 4.76 -8.10 -15.39
N ASP A 81 3.89 -8.11 -16.41
CA ASP A 81 3.28 -6.88 -16.93
C ASP A 81 2.40 -6.20 -15.86
N ILE A 82 1.62 -7.00 -15.12
CA ILE A 82 0.86 -6.53 -13.95
C ILE A 82 1.80 -5.94 -12.89
N GLU A 83 2.89 -6.62 -12.53
CA GLU A 83 3.88 -6.13 -11.55
C GLU A 83 4.46 -4.76 -11.94
N VAL A 84 4.95 -4.64 -13.18
CA VAL A 84 5.59 -3.41 -13.67
C VAL A 84 4.59 -2.27 -13.77
N SER A 85 3.40 -2.53 -14.32
CA SER A 85 2.34 -1.54 -14.41
C SER A 85 1.87 -1.09 -13.03
N ALA A 86 1.69 -2.03 -12.10
CA ALA A 86 1.25 -1.75 -10.73
C ALA A 86 2.27 -0.89 -9.97
N LEU A 87 3.56 -1.24 -10.04
CA LEU A 87 4.60 -0.50 -9.33
C LEU A 87 4.77 0.91 -9.92
N LEU A 88 4.71 1.07 -11.24
CA LEU A 88 4.75 2.38 -11.90
C LEU A 88 3.55 3.25 -11.50
N ALA A 89 2.34 2.68 -11.55
CA ALA A 89 1.12 3.37 -11.17
C ALA A 89 1.16 3.81 -9.70
N CYS A 90 1.55 2.91 -8.80
CA CYS A 90 1.70 3.20 -7.37
C CYS A 90 2.77 4.27 -7.13
N ALA A 91 3.93 4.19 -7.78
CA ALA A 91 5.01 5.16 -7.62
C ALA A 91 4.56 6.59 -7.95
N LEU A 92 3.76 6.77 -9.00
CA LEU A 92 3.24 8.08 -9.45
C LEU A 92 1.92 8.51 -8.79
N ALA A 93 1.26 7.63 -8.01
CA ALA A 93 -0.04 7.90 -7.37
C ALA A 93 0.05 8.82 -6.14
N TYR A 94 0.52 10.06 -6.33
CA TYR A 94 0.49 11.13 -5.34
C TYR A 94 0.03 12.43 -5.98
N GLY A 95 -0.75 13.23 -5.25
CA GLY A 95 -1.42 14.39 -5.83
C GLY A 95 -2.79 14.06 -6.40
N ARG A 96 -3.32 14.94 -7.26
CA ARG A 96 -4.65 14.74 -7.85
C ARG A 96 -4.60 13.69 -8.97
N ALA A 97 -5.59 12.82 -9.01
CA ALA A 97 -5.67 11.69 -9.94
C ALA A 97 -5.70 12.11 -11.41
N ASP A 98 -6.39 13.22 -11.72
CA ASP A 98 -6.44 13.83 -13.06
C ASP A 98 -5.05 14.25 -13.59
N LEU A 99 -4.06 14.44 -12.71
CA LEU A 99 -2.72 14.86 -13.11
C LEU A 99 -1.74 13.71 -13.31
N PHE A 100 -1.77 12.67 -12.47
CA PHE A 100 -0.81 11.56 -12.60
C PHE A 100 -1.30 10.45 -13.54
N ARG A 101 -2.62 10.20 -13.61
CA ARG A 101 -3.15 9.10 -14.45
C ARG A 101 -2.76 9.26 -15.93
N PRO A 102 -2.86 10.45 -16.56
CA PRO A 102 -2.41 10.62 -17.94
C PRO A 102 -0.90 10.37 -18.12
N LYS A 103 -0.08 10.61 -17.07
CA LYS A 103 1.36 10.34 -17.11
C LYS A 103 1.65 8.84 -17.09
N VAL A 104 0.97 8.09 -16.21
CA VAL A 104 1.07 6.63 -16.17
C VAL A 104 0.58 6.03 -17.50
N ASP A 105 -0.57 6.49 -17.98
CA ASP A 105 -1.17 6.06 -19.25
C ASP A 105 -0.22 6.26 -20.43
N SER A 106 0.32 7.47 -20.57
CA SER A 106 1.27 7.81 -21.64
C SER A 106 2.54 6.96 -21.59
N LEU A 107 3.09 6.70 -20.39
CA LEU A 107 4.27 5.84 -20.25
C LEU A 107 3.97 4.40 -20.67
N LEU A 108 2.87 3.83 -20.19
CA LEU A 108 2.47 2.46 -20.52
C LEU A 108 2.17 2.29 -22.01
N GLN A 109 1.50 3.25 -22.64
CA GLN A 109 1.27 3.25 -24.09
C GLN A 109 2.58 3.23 -24.89
N ARG A 110 3.58 4.02 -24.46
CA ARG A 110 4.89 4.06 -25.09
C ARG A 110 5.73 2.80 -24.85
N MET A 111 5.46 2.06 -23.77
CA MET A 111 6.05 0.73 -23.53
C MET A 111 5.42 -0.37 -24.40
N GLY A 112 4.21 -0.13 -24.92
CA GLY A 112 3.50 -1.07 -25.77
C GLY A 112 2.77 -2.18 -24.99
N PRO A 113 2.51 -3.34 -25.62
CA PRO A 113 1.63 -4.37 -25.05
C PRO A 113 2.26 -5.15 -23.88
N SER A 114 3.59 -5.13 -23.72
CA SER A 114 4.29 -5.80 -22.61
C SER A 114 5.27 -4.85 -21.93
N PRO A 115 4.83 -4.09 -20.90
CA PRO A 115 5.71 -3.24 -20.13
C PRO A 115 6.86 -4.01 -19.45
N ALA A 116 6.68 -5.28 -19.08
CA ALA A 116 7.73 -6.12 -18.52
C ALA A 116 8.82 -6.44 -19.54
N ALA A 117 8.46 -6.83 -20.76
CA ALA A 117 9.43 -7.06 -21.83
C ALA A 117 10.18 -5.75 -22.15
N PHE A 118 9.45 -4.62 -22.20
CA PHE A 118 10.04 -3.30 -22.43
C PHE A 118 11.08 -2.95 -21.36
N VAL A 119 10.72 -2.99 -20.07
CA VAL A 119 11.67 -2.59 -19.01
C VAL A 119 12.82 -3.59 -18.87
N ARG A 120 12.60 -4.89 -19.15
CA ARG A 120 13.67 -5.91 -19.16
C ARG A 120 14.73 -5.61 -20.23
N ALA A 121 14.34 -5.05 -21.37
CA ALA A 121 15.25 -4.65 -22.45
C ALA A 121 15.76 -3.20 -22.33
N LEU A 122 15.18 -2.38 -21.44
CA LEU A 122 15.48 -0.96 -21.32
C LEU A 122 16.93 -0.69 -20.91
N ASP A 123 17.58 0.19 -21.65
CA ASP A 123 18.90 0.76 -21.39
C ASP A 123 18.82 2.28 -21.20
N ILE A 124 19.96 2.95 -21.01
CA ILE A 124 20.01 4.40 -20.76
C ILE A 124 19.56 5.21 -22.00
N PRO A 125 20.04 4.94 -23.24
CA PRO A 125 19.51 5.59 -24.44
C PRO A 125 18.00 5.44 -24.60
N GLY A 126 17.47 4.23 -24.39
CA GLY A 126 16.04 3.95 -24.45
C GLY A 126 15.26 4.70 -23.37
N ALA A 127 15.79 4.76 -22.14
CA ALA A 127 15.19 5.54 -21.05
C ALA A 127 15.17 7.04 -21.37
N LYS A 128 16.25 7.58 -21.95
CA LYS A 128 16.33 8.97 -22.39
C LYS A 128 15.28 9.28 -23.45
N ALA A 129 15.14 8.43 -24.47
CA ALA A 129 14.13 8.60 -25.51
C ALA A 129 12.70 8.50 -24.93
N LEU A 130 12.45 7.52 -24.05
CA LEU A 130 11.16 7.33 -23.40
C LEU A 130 10.76 8.51 -22.50
N LEU A 131 11.71 9.17 -21.87
CA LEU A 131 11.44 10.14 -20.81
C LEU A 131 11.80 11.58 -21.20
N ASP A 132 12.04 11.81 -22.49
CA ASP A 132 12.25 13.14 -23.04
C ASP A 132 11.06 14.06 -22.72
N GLY A 133 11.37 15.23 -22.17
CA GLY A 133 10.37 16.19 -21.68
C GLY A 133 9.49 15.71 -20.51
N PHE A 134 9.75 14.54 -19.91
CA PHE A 134 8.92 14.05 -18.81
C PHE A 134 9.09 14.92 -17.56
N VAL A 135 7.97 15.53 -17.15
CA VAL A 135 7.85 16.22 -15.87
C VAL A 135 6.50 15.88 -15.24
N TYR A 136 6.52 15.55 -13.95
CA TYR A 136 5.35 15.44 -13.10
C TYR A 136 5.65 16.01 -11.71
N ARG A 137 5.09 17.19 -11.41
CA ARG A 137 5.41 17.97 -10.19
C ARG A 137 6.92 18.22 -10.08
N PHE A 138 7.59 17.64 -9.08
CA PHE A 138 9.04 17.74 -8.89
C PHE A 138 9.80 16.54 -9.48
N ASN A 139 9.10 15.55 -10.06
CA ASN A 139 9.74 14.42 -10.72
C ASN A 139 10.05 14.71 -12.19
N VAL A 140 11.27 14.36 -12.58
CA VAL A 140 11.80 14.48 -13.93
C VAL A 140 12.08 13.09 -14.52
N GLY A 141 12.39 13.05 -15.82
CA GLY A 141 12.72 11.81 -16.52
C GLY A 141 13.75 10.94 -15.79
N THR A 142 14.84 11.51 -15.28
CA THR A 142 15.87 10.74 -14.55
C THR A 142 15.31 9.97 -13.36
N ASP A 143 14.34 10.52 -12.61
CA ASP A 143 13.75 9.84 -11.45
C ASP A 143 12.99 8.59 -11.89
N VAL A 144 12.20 8.70 -12.96
CA VAL A 144 11.43 7.59 -13.53
C VAL A 144 12.36 6.56 -14.17
N ALA A 145 13.44 7.01 -14.81
CA ALA A 145 14.44 6.12 -15.40
C ALA A 145 15.06 5.19 -14.35
N VAL A 146 15.37 5.70 -13.14
CA VAL A 146 15.86 4.87 -12.03
C VAL A 146 14.87 3.76 -11.69
N LEU A 147 13.58 4.08 -11.58
CA LEU A 147 12.54 3.09 -11.30
C LEU A 147 12.44 2.03 -12.41
N LEU A 148 12.38 2.46 -13.68
CA LEU A 148 12.21 1.54 -14.81
C LEU A 148 13.43 0.63 -15.02
N LEU A 149 14.64 1.20 -14.98
CA LEU A 149 15.89 0.44 -15.07
C LEU A 149 16.04 -0.51 -13.88
N GLY A 150 15.61 -0.09 -12.68
CA GLY A 150 15.57 -0.91 -11.48
C GLY A 150 14.65 -2.12 -11.63
N MET A 151 13.43 -1.92 -12.12
CA MET A 151 12.51 -3.02 -12.44
C MET A 151 13.10 -3.94 -13.52
N GLY A 152 13.66 -3.37 -14.60
CA GLY A 152 14.32 -4.12 -15.67
C GLY A 152 15.44 -5.01 -15.15
N ARG A 153 16.29 -4.47 -14.27
CA ARG A 153 17.33 -5.23 -13.58
C ARG A 153 16.75 -6.35 -12.73
N ALA A 154 15.73 -6.05 -11.92
CA ALA A 154 15.08 -7.06 -11.09
C ALA A 154 14.50 -8.21 -11.92
N LEU A 155 13.86 -7.90 -13.05
CA LEU A 155 13.32 -8.89 -13.98
C LEU A 155 14.39 -9.73 -14.69
N ARG A 156 15.62 -9.21 -14.85
CA ARG A 156 16.76 -9.96 -15.43
C ARG A 156 17.46 -10.84 -14.39
N GLU A 157 17.64 -10.34 -13.17
CA GLU A 157 18.38 -11.03 -12.10
C GLU A 157 17.52 -12.04 -11.33
N HIS A 158 16.23 -11.74 -11.13
CA HIS A 158 15.33 -12.53 -10.28
C HIS A 158 14.12 -13.10 -11.02
N GLY A 159 13.88 -12.71 -12.28
CA GLY A 159 12.77 -13.19 -13.11
C GLY A 159 11.44 -12.44 -12.91
N ASP A 160 11.16 -11.98 -11.69
CA ASP A 160 9.97 -11.21 -11.30
C ASP A 160 10.25 -10.31 -10.08
N LEU A 161 9.32 -9.38 -9.79
CA LEU A 161 9.44 -8.50 -8.62
C LEU A 161 9.13 -9.23 -7.30
N GLU A 162 8.28 -10.26 -7.30
CA GLU A 162 8.03 -11.07 -6.11
C GLU A 162 9.34 -11.70 -5.58
N SER A 163 10.15 -12.27 -6.46
CA SER A 163 11.39 -12.95 -6.07
C SER A 163 12.38 -11.99 -5.42
N LEU A 164 12.49 -10.77 -5.95
CA LEU A 164 13.29 -9.72 -5.32
C LEU A 164 12.75 -9.36 -3.92
N PHE A 165 11.44 -9.21 -3.78
CA PHE A 165 10.82 -8.87 -2.50
C PHE A 165 10.98 -9.99 -1.46
N VAL A 166 10.73 -11.25 -1.83
CA VAL A 166 10.86 -12.43 -0.96
C VAL A 166 12.29 -12.62 -0.49
N GLN A 167 13.28 -12.37 -1.34
CA GLN A 167 14.68 -12.38 -0.92
C GLN A 167 14.95 -11.35 0.18
N GLY A 168 14.43 -10.12 0.02
CA GLY A 168 14.50 -9.09 1.06
C GLY A 168 13.77 -9.49 2.33
N LEU A 169 12.61 -10.11 2.22
CA LEU A 169 11.84 -10.60 3.36
C LEU A 169 12.58 -11.68 4.16
N ALA A 170 13.21 -12.63 3.48
CA ALA A 170 14.01 -13.66 4.12
C ALA A 170 15.25 -13.10 4.82
N ALA A 171 15.88 -12.07 4.24
CA ALA A 171 17.07 -11.45 4.82
C ALA A 171 16.77 -10.54 6.02
N GLU A 172 15.68 -9.78 5.95
CA GLU A 172 15.37 -8.73 6.94
C GLU A 172 14.40 -9.19 8.05
N GLY A 173 13.70 -10.31 7.85
CA GLY A 173 12.80 -10.91 8.83
C GLY A 173 11.53 -10.09 9.14
N SER A 174 11.26 -9.02 8.39
CA SER A 174 10.09 -8.16 8.58
C SER A 174 9.61 -7.55 7.26
N LEU A 175 8.31 -7.26 7.15
CA LEU A 175 7.74 -6.58 5.98
C LEU A 175 8.37 -5.19 5.76
N HIS A 176 8.62 -4.46 6.84
CA HIS A 176 9.19 -3.11 6.80
C HIS A 176 10.62 -3.12 6.25
N GLY A 177 11.44 -4.06 6.74
CA GLY A 177 12.79 -4.30 6.24
C GLY A 177 12.78 -4.80 4.79
N ALA A 178 11.89 -5.73 4.44
CA ALA A 178 11.74 -6.24 3.07
C ALA A 178 11.46 -5.12 2.07
N LEU A 179 10.55 -4.19 2.40
CA LEU A 179 10.29 -2.99 1.59
C LEU A 179 11.55 -2.12 1.47
N GLY A 180 12.33 -1.99 2.55
CA GLY A 180 13.60 -1.27 2.57
C GLY A 180 14.63 -1.88 1.62
N ALA A 181 14.80 -3.20 1.67
CA ALA A 181 15.67 -3.96 0.77
C ALA A 181 15.18 -3.85 -0.69
N PHE A 182 13.86 -4.00 -0.92
CA PHE A 182 13.24 -3.91 -2.24
C PHE A 182 13.47 -2.55 -2.90
N THR A 183 13.16 -1.45 -2.20
CA THR A 183 13.39 -0.10 -2.72
C THR A 183 14.87 0.23 -2.89
N THR A 184 15.74 -0.28 -2.01
CA THR A 184 17.19 -0.14 -2.17
C THR A 184 17.67 -0.85 -3.44
N ALA A 185 17.22 -2.08 -3.67
CA ALA A 185 17.57 -2.84 -4.87
C ALA A 185 17.10 -2.16 -6.16
N LEU A 186 15.87 -1.62 -6.19
CA LEU A 186 15.36 -0.87 -7.34
C LEU A 186 16.18 0.39 -7.65
N ARG A 187 16.83 1.01 -6.65
CA ARG A 187 17.71 2.17 -6.88
C ARG A 187 19.13 1.79 -7.35
N ARG A 188 19.50 0.51 -7.35
CA ARG A 188 20.83 0.06 -7.77
C ARG A 188 20.95 0.00 -9.30
N VAL A 189 20.98 1.18 -9.91
CA VAL A 189 21.15 1.40 -11.35
C VAL A 189 22.49 2.13 -11.62
N PRO A 190 23.00 2.14 -12.85
CA PRO A 190 24.19 2.94 -13.21
C PRO A 190 23.88 4.45 -13.18
N LEU A 191 23.87 5.05 -11.97
CA LEU A 191 23.46 6.44 -11.75
C LEU A 191 24.37 7.44 -12.47
N GLU A 192 25.69 7.28 -12.43
CA GLU A 192 26.60 8.25 -13.05
C GLU A 192 26.42 8.34 -14.59
N PRO A 193 26.39 7.22 -15.34
CA PRO A 193 26.03 7.26 -16.76
C PRO A 193 24.62 7.82 -17.02
N LEU A 194 23.66 7.50 -16.15
CA LEU A 194 22.28 8.00 -16.29
C LEU A 194 22.20 9.52 -16.12
N ARG A 195 22.90 10.06 -15.11
CA ARG A 195 23.02 11.50 -14.85
C ARG A 195 23.72 12.23 -15.98
N ALA A 196 24.77 11.64 -16.54
CA ALA A 196 25.45 12.19 -17.71
C ALA A 196 24.51 12.30 -18.93
N ALA A 197 23.59 11.35 -19.11
CA ALA A 197 22.69 11.33 -20.25
C ALA A 197 21.46 12.23 -20.12
N MET A 198 20.91 12.37 -18.90
CA MET A 198 19.58 12.94 -18.64
C MET A 198 19.56 14.05 -17.58
N GLY A 199 20.69 14.33 -16.93
CA GLY A 199 20.78 15.23 -15.78
C GLY A 199 20.44 14.54 -14.45
N PRO A 200 20.63 15.24 -13.31
CA PRO A 200 20.44 14.67 -11.98
C PRO A 200 18.97 14.38 -11.65
N GLU A 201 18.79 13.44 -10.73
CA GLU A 201 17.50 13.17 -10.08
C GLU A 201 17.05 14.41 -9.30
N ARG A 202 15.72 14.62 -9.20
CA ARG A 202 15.15 15.74 -8.44
C ARG A 202 14.14 15.27 -7.41
N GLY A 203 13.35 14.27 -7.76
CA GLY A 203 12.27 13.75 -6.94
C GLY A 203 12.39 12.26 -6.63
N LEU A 204 13.54 11.61 -6.85
CA LEU A 204 13.69 10.17 -6.67
C LEU A 204 13.24 9.68 -5.29
N HIS A 205 13.67 10.35 -4.21
CA HIS A 205 13.26 10.00 -2.85
C HIS A 205 11.77 10.24 -2.57
N HIS A 206 11.10 11.00 -3.42
CA HIS A 206 9.65 11.07 -3.39
C HIS A 206 9.01 10.00 -4.26
N LEU A 207 9.52 9.69 -5.46
CA LEU A 207 8.97 8.66 -6.35
C LEU A 207 9.07 7.26 -5.73
N LEU A 208 10.27 6.93 -5.28
CA LEU A 208 10.61 5.72 -4.54
C LEU A 208 11.08 6.15 -3.16
N PRO A 209 10.19 6.40 -2.19
CA PRO A 209 10.59 6.76 -0.83
C PRO A 209 11.25 5.59 -0.11
N SER A 210 12.15 5.88 0.84
CA SER A 210 12.58 4.85 1.78
C SER A 210 11.40 4.53 2.70
N PRO A 211 10.95 3.28 2.80
CA PRO A 211 9.88 2.90 3.71
C PRO A 211 10.31 3.05 5.17
N LEU A 212 11.61 3.02 5.45
CA LEU A 212 12.22 3.27 6.77
C LEU A 212 12.26 4.78 7.13
N GLY A 213 11.76 5.65 6.25
CA GLY A 213 11.61 7.08 6.51
C GLY A 213 10.42 7.39 7.43
N PRO A 214 10.08 8.68 7.59
CA PRO A 214 9.06 9.11 8.55
C PRO A 214 7.62 8.77 8.12
N GLY A 215 7.36 8.51 6.84
CA GLY A 215 6.01 8.25 6.33
C GLY A 215 5.56 6.79 6.46
N ALA A 216 4.26 6.55 6.28
CA ALA A 216 3.66 5.21 6.33
C ALA A 216 3.93 4.31 5.11
N ALA A 217 4.82 4.70 4.19
CA ALA A 217 5.10 3.96 2.94
C ALA A 217 3.86 3.59 2.10
N LYS A 218 2.78 4.39 2.18
CA LYS A 218 1.45 4.10 1.60
C LYS A 218 1.47 3.50 0.19
N ARG A 219 2.24 4.10 -0.73
CA ARG A 219 2.31 3.66 -2.13
C ARG A 219 2.91 2.26 -2.29
N LEU A 220 3.90 1.91 -1.47
CA LEU A 220 4.49 0.58 -1.47
C LEU A 220 3.56 -0.45 -0.82
N ASN A 221 2.87 -0.07 0.26
CA ASN A 221 1.85 -0.92 0.87
C ASN A 221 0.67 -1.16 -0.09
N LEU A 222 0.26 -0.15 -0.87
CA LEU A 222 -0.76 -0.28 -1.90
C LEU A 222 -0.34 -1.26 -3.00
N PHE A 223 0.91 -1.14 -3.48
CA PHE A 223 1.48 -2.09 -4.43
C PHE A 223 1.46 -3.52 -3.86
N LEU A 224 1.96 -3.73 -2.64
CA LEU A 224 1.93 -5.06 -2.01
C LEU A 224 0.52 -5.60 -1.86
N ARG A 225 -0.44 -4.75 -1.46
CA ARG A 225 -1.84 -5.12 -1.35
C ARG A 225 -2.35 -5.69 -2.68
N TRP A 226 -2.14 -4.97 -3.79
CA TRP A 226 -2.56 -5.41 -5.12
C TRP A 226 -1.91 -6.72 -5.55
N MET A 227 -0.63 -6.92 -5.24
CA MET A 227 0.11 -8.10 -5.68
C MET A 227 -0.21 -9.34 -4.82
N VAL A 228 -0.40 -9.17 -3.52
CA VAL A 228 -0.51 -10.28 -2.55
C VAL A 228 -1.96 -10.65 -2.24
N ARG A 229 -2.85 -9.67 -2.09
CA ARG A 229 -4.26 -9.92 -1.79
C ARG A 229 -5.02 -10.36 -3.05
N GLY A 230 -5.99 -11.25 -2.91
CA GLY A 230 -6.84 -11.70 -4.01
C GLY A 230 -6.47 -13.09 -4.56
N PRO A 231 -6.91 -13.45 -5.78
CA PRO A 231 -7.61 -12.58 -6.72
C PRO A 231 -9.01 -12.20 -6.24
N ASP A 232 -9.38 -10.93 -6.40
CA ASP A 232 -10.77 -10.47 -6.30
C ASP A 232 -11.09 -9.44 -7.39
N ALA A 233 -12.14 -8.63 -7.23
CA ALA A 233 -12.48 -7.62 -8.23
C ALA A 233 -11.41 -6.52 -8.38
N VAL A 234 -10.58 -6.28 -7.35
CA VAL A 234 -9.62 -5.17 -7.27
C VAL A 234 -8.19 -5.67 -7.30
N ASP A 235 -7.83 -6.58 -6.38
CA ASP A 235 -6.46 -7.06 -6.18
C ASP A 235 -6.20 -8.34 -6.97
N PHE A 236 -4.97 -8.51 -7.43
CA PHE A 236 -4.58 -9.56 -8.38
C PHE A 236 -4.20 -10.88 -7.69
N GLY A 237 -3.58 -10.79 -6.51
CA GLY A 237 -3.13 -11.95 -5.74
C GLY A 237 -2.12 -12.81 -6.50
N ILE A 238 -1.31 -12.23 -7.39
CA ILE A 238 -0.33 -12.95 -8.20
C ILE A 238 0.93 -13.33 -7.41
N TRP A 239 1.21 -12.67 -6.29
CA TRP A 239 2.27 -13.04 -5.36
C TRP A 239 1.75 -14.09 -4.38
N LYS A 240 2.32 -15.30 -4.42
CA LYS A 240 1.87 -16.48 -3.66
C LYS A 240 2.78 -16.83 -2.49
N ARG A 241 3.97 -16.23 -2.41
CA ARG A 241 4.96 -16.51 -1.35
C ARG A 241 4.83 -15.57 -0.14
N VAL A 242 3.91 -14.60 -0.20
CA VAL A 242 3.62 -13.66 0.89
C VAL A 242 2.15 -13.86 1.29
N SER A 243 1.86 -13.92 2.58
CA SER A 243 0.48 -14.06 3.08
C SER A 243 -0.20 -12.69 3.18
N PRO A 244 -1.51 -12.56 2.85
CA PRO A 244 -2.27 -11.34 3.12
C PRO A 244 -2.27 -10.91 4.60
N SER A 245 -2.15 -11.86 5.54
CA SER A 245 -2.14 -11.60 7.00
C SER A 245 -1.01 -10.70 7.47
N VAL A 246 0.11 -10.67 6.71
CA VAL A 246 1.28 -9.84 7.01
C VAL A 246 1.25 -8.46 6.36
N LEU A 247 0.25 -8.17 5.52
CA LEU A 247 0.14 -6.89 4.84
C LEU A 247 -0.08 -5.73 5.82
N MET A 248 0.43 -4.57 5.41
CA MET A 248 0.30 -3.30 6.13
C MET A 248 -0.72 -2.42 5.41
N ILE A 249 -1.58 -1.75 6.18
CA ILE A 249 -2.59 -0.84 5.60
C ILE A 249 -1.91 0.28 4.76
N PRO A 250 -2.37 0.56 3.53
CA PRO A 250 -1.97 1.73 2.74
C PRO A 250 -2.45 3.06 3.35
N LEU A 251 -1.87 3.45 4.49
CA LEU A 251 -2.32 4.60 5.28
C LEU A 251 -2.09 5.94 4.56
N ASP A 252 -3.16 6.54 4.05
CA ASP A 252 -3.20 7.93 3.59
C ASP A 252 -4.06 8.83 4.49
N THR A 253 -4.30 10.07 4.05
CA THR A 253 -5.10 11.05 4.79
C THR A 253 -6.56 10.65 4.94
N HIS A 254 -7.14 9.94 3.97
CA HIS A 254 -8.53 9.47 4.00
C HIS A 254 -8.66 8.29 4.96
N ILE A 255 -7.80 7.29 4.80
CA ILE A 255 -7.75 6.14 5.70
C ILE A 255 -7.42 6.58 7.13
N GLY A 256 -6.43 7.44 7.34
CA GLY A 256 -6.06 7.90 8.69
C GLY A 256 -7.21 8.62 9.41
N ARG A 257 -7.96 9.46 8.69
CA ARG A 257 -9.14 10.13 9.23
C ARG A 257 -10.26 9.16 9.55
N ILE A 258 -10.60 8.27 8.63
CA ILE A 258 -11.67 7.27 8.84
C ILE A 258 -11.29 6.30 9.96
N ALA A 259 -10.03 5.89 10.02
CA ALA A 259 -9.47 5.08 11.10
C ALA A 259 -9.65 5.76 12.46
N GLY A 260 -9.38 7.06 12.56
CA GLY A 260 -9.66 7.84 13.77
C GLY A 260 -11.16 7.89 14.12
N HIS A 261 -12.03 8.09 13.12
CA HIS A 261 -13.48 8.09 13.32
C HIS A 261 -14.04 6.74 13.79
N LEU A 262 -13.43 5.63 13.35
CA LEU A 262 -13.82 4.26 13.73
C LEU A 262 -13.08 3.75 14.97
N GLY A 263 -12.21 4.56 15.57
CA GLY A 263 -11.45 4.18 16.76
C GLY A 263 -10.34 3.16 16.51
N LEU A 264 -9.91 2.96 15.26
CA LEU A 264 -8.80 2.06 14.92
C LEU A 264 -7.45 2.60 15.41
N THR A 265 -7.35 3.91 15.58
CA THR A 265 -6.18 4.59 16.13
C THR A 265 -6.59 5.90 16.82
N ARG A 266 -5.78 6.34 17.79
CA ARG A 266 -5.88 7.70 18.38
C ARG A 266 -4.80 8.65 17.86
N ARG A 267 -3.88 8.13 17.05
CA ARG A 267 -2.78 8.89 16.47
C ARG A 267 -3.30 9.87 15.42
N LYS A 268 -2.57 10.95 15.23
CA LYS A 268 -2.89 12.02 14.27
C LYS A 268 -1.86 12.16 13.15
N ASP A 269 -0.75 11.43 13.25
CA ASP A 269 0.35 11.40 12.29
C ASP A 269 0.16 10.24 11.28
N LEU A 270 0.73 10.38 10.09
CA LEU A 270 0.69 9.37 9.02
C LEU A 270 2.03 8.63 8.90
N THR A 271 2.51 8.12 10.04
CA THR A 271 3.78 7.42 10.16
C THR A 271 3.61 5.91 10.02
N TRP A 272 4.71 5.19 9.81
CA TRP A 272 4.70 3.72 9.82
C TRP A 272 4.06 3.14 11.10
N ARG A 273 4.37 3.74 12.25
CA ARG A 273 3.80 3.33 13.54
C ARG A 273 2.27 3.50 13.60
N THR A 274 1.72 4.53 12.96
CA THR A 274 0.26 4.66 12.83
C THR A 274 -0.31 3.56 11.94
N ALA A 275 0.37 3.22 10.84
CA ALA A 275 -0.06 2.12 9.97
C ALA A 275 -0.06 0.78 10.70
N GLU A 276 0.96 0.51 11.52
CA GLU A 276 1.03 -0.67 12.40
C GLU A 276 -0.14 -0.73 13.39
N GLU A 277 -0.45 0.40 14.04
CA GLU A 277 -1.57 0.49 14.99
C GLU A 277 -2.92 0.25 14.31
N VAL A 278 -3.17 0.90 13.17
CA VAL A 278 -4.40 0.70 12.40
C VAL A 278 -4.49 -0.75 11.92
N THR A 279 -3.40 -1.32 11.41
CA THR A 279 -3.37 -2.72 10.95
C THR A 279 -3.59 -3.70 12.10
N ALA A 280 -3.05 -3.44 13.29
CA ALA A 280 -3.30 -4.26 14.48
C ALA A 280 -4.78 -4.23 14.88
N SER A 281 -5.42 -3.06 14.79
CA SER A 281 -6.88 -2.92 15.00
C SER A 281 -7.69 -3.67 13.95
N LEU A 282 -7.31 -3.59 12.67
CA LEU A 282 -7.99 -4.32 11.61
C LEU A 282 -7.77 -5.84 11.70
N ARG A 283 -6.61 -6.29 12.20
CA ARG A 283 -6.32 -7.70 12.48
C ARG A 283 -7.24 -8.29 13.55
N ALA A 284 -7.74 -7.47 14.47
CA ALA A 284 -8.76 -7.91 15.43
C ALA A 284 -10.14 -8.15 14.76
N LEU A 285 -10.37 -7.61 13.56
CA LEU A 285 -11.57 -7.85 12.77
C LEU A 285 -11.39 -9.03 11.82
N ASP A 286 -10.20 -9.15 11.22
CA ASP A 286 -9.84 -10.21 10.30
C ASP A 286 -8.33 -10.49 10.38
N ALA A 287 -7.97 -11.63 10.97
CA ALA A 287 -6.57 -11.98 11.17
C ALA A 287 -5.87 -12.42 9.88
N GLU A 288 -6.63 -12.99 8.94
CA GLU A 288 -6.11 -13.55 7.70
C GLU A 288 -5.99 -12.49 6.59
N ASP A 289 -6.88 -11.51 6.58
CA ASP A 289 -6.84 -10.38 5.65
C ASP A 289 -7.15 -9.04 6.35
N PRO A 290 -6.19 -8.49 7.12
CA PRO A 290 -6.40 -7.26 7.88
C PRO A 290 -6.56 -6.02 6.98
N VAL A 291 -6.26 -6.09 5.68
CA VAL A 291 -6.27 -4.93 4.78
C VAL A 291 -7.44 -4.93 3.79
N ARG A 292 -8.33 -5.93 3.81
CA ARG A 292 -9.48 -6.00 2.87
C ARG A 292 -10.43 -4.81 2.88
N TYR A 293 -10.47 -4.07 3.97
CA TYR A 293 -11.35 -2.90 4.11
C TYR A 293 -10.78 -1.65 3.42
N ASP A 294 -9.50 -1.65 3.05
CA ASP A 294 -8.77 -0.48 2.55
C ASP A 294 -9.47 0.20 1.36
N PHE A 295 -9.82 -0.56 0.31
CA PHE A 295 -10.40 0.00 -0.91
C PHE A 295 -11.71 0.72 -0.64
N ALA A 296 -12.64 0.05 0.05
CA ALA A 296 -13.95 0.60 0.34
C ALA A 296 -13.83 1.86 1.21
N LEU A 297 -13.00 1.82 2.25
CA LEU A 297 -12.81 2.97 3.14
C LEU A 297 -12.12 4.14 2.43
N CYS A 298 -11.09 3.87 1.63
CA CYS A 298 -10.36 4.89 0.88
C CYS A 298 -11.30 5.58 -0.13
N HIS A 299 -12.01 4.82 -0.96
CA HIS A 299 -12.94 5.38 -1.95
C HIS A 299 -14.10 6.16 -1.30
N TYR A 300 -14.60 5.70 -0.16
CA TYR A 300 -15.61 6.44 0.60
C TYR A 300 -15.07 7.78 1.10
N GLY A 301 -13.84 7.78 1.62
CA GLY A 301 -13.15 9.00 2.02
C GLY A 301 -12.84 9.95 0.86
N MET A 302 -12.48 9.43 -0.32
CA MET A 302 -12.18 10.23 -1.52
C MET A 302 -13.44 10.81 -2.15
N SER A 303 -14.57 10.11 -2.09
CA SER A 303 -15.86 10.57 -2.65
C SER A 303 -16.42 11.84 -1.99
N GLY A 304 -15.88 12.26 -0.85
CA GLY A 304 -16.41 13.35 -0.04
C GLY A 304 -17.55 12.93 0.89
N ALA A 305 -18.00 11.66 0.86
CA ALA A 305 -19.05 11.15 1.73
C ALA A 305 -18.67 11.23 3.22
N CYS A 306 -17.38 11.09 3.55
CA CYS A 306 -16.85 11.43 4.86
C CYS A 306 -15.83 12.58 4.70
N PRO A 307 -16.24 13.85 4.81
CA PRO A 307 -15.35 15.00 4.61
C PRO A 307 -14.42 15.22 5.81
N ALA A 308 -13.38 16.05 5.61
CA ALA A 308 -12.41 16.40 6.66
C ALA A 308 -13.06 17.16 7.83
N GLN A 309 -14.00 18.05 7.51
CA GLN A 309 -14.89 18.68 8.47
C GLN A 309 -16.23 17.93 8.42
N PRO A 310 -16.62 17.18 9.46
CA PRO A 310 -17.86 16.43 9.47
C PRO A 310 -19.08 17.32 9.25
N VAL A 311 -19.93 16.91 8.30
CA VAL A 311 -21.17 17.60 7.92
C VAL A 311 -22.35 16.73 8.40
N PRO A 312 -23.36 17.29 9.11
CA PRO A 312 -24.48 16.52 9.64
C PRO A 312 -25.20 15.68 8.59
N GLU A 313 -25.52 16.27 7.43
CA GLU A 313 -26.24 15.63 6.33
C GLU A 313 -25.48 14.41 5.78
N ASN A 314 -24.15 14.51 5.69
CA ASN A 314 -23.29 13.40 5.30
C ASN A 314 -23.25 12.32 6.38
N CYS A 315 -23.19 12.72 7.66
CA CYS A 315 -23.14 11.79 8.78
C CYS A 315 -24.44 10.99 8.91
N GLU A 316 -25.60 11.62 8.73
CA GLU A 316 -26.92 10.96 8.77
C GLU A 316 -27.04 9.86 7.71
N ARG A 317 -26.43 10.06 6.54
CA ARG A 317 -26.42 9.08 5.44
C ARG A 317 -25.25 8.10 5.51
N CYS A 318 -24.39 8.20 6.52
CA CYS A 318 -23.20 7.38 6.61
C CYS A 318 -23.57 5.94 7.01
N PRO A 319 -23.23 4.91 6.20
CA PRO A 319 -23.53 3.51 6.52
C PRO A 319 -22.79 3.02 7.77
N LEU A 320 -21.72 3.73 8.16
CA LEU A 320 -20.91 3.45 9.35
C LEU A 320 -21.28 4.32 10.56
N LEU A 321 -22.36 5.11 10.49
CA LEU A 321 -22.74 6.05 11.56
C LEU A 321 -22.81 5.36 12.93
N ALA A 322 -23.40 4.17 12.99
CA ALA A 322 -23.57 3.41 14.22
C ALA A 322 -22.25 2.97 14.89
N ALA A 323 -21.17 2.84 14.12
CA ALA A 323 -19.83 2.52 14.65
C ALA A 323 -18.89 3.73 14.69
N CYS A 324 -19.35 4.90 14.22
CA CYS A 324 -18.54 6.10 14.16
C CYS A 324 -18.54 6.82 15.51
N LEU A 325 -17.35 7.20 16.00
CA LEU A 325 -17.17 7.95 17.24
C LEU A 325 -17.49 9.44 17.11
N VAL A 326 -17.63 9.94 15.88
CA VAL A 326 -17.81 11.37 15.56
C VAL A 326 -19.22 11.67 15.08
N GLY A 327 -19.69 10.93 14.08
CA GLY A 327 -20.97 11.17 13.39
C GLY A 327 -22.16 11.37 14.31
N PRO A 328 -22.43 10.49 15.30
CA PRO A 328 -23.59 10.63 16.18
C PRO A 328 -23.63 11.95 16.95
N ARG A 329 -22.46 12.49 17.35
CA ARG A 329 -22.36 13.78 18.05
C ARG A 329 -22.63 14.95 17.11
N VAL A 330 -22.16 14.85 15.87
CA VAL A 330 -22.38 15.87 14.82
C VAL A 330 -23.87 15.99 14.52
N VAL A 331 -24.55 14.85 14.30
CA VAL A 331 -25.99 14.80 14.05
C VAL A 331 -26.78 15.36 15.23
N ALA A 332 -26.52 14.89 16.46
CA ALA A 332 -27.24 15.35 17.65
C ALA A 332 -27.08 16.86 17.90
N THR A 333 -25.90 17.42 17.62
CA THR A 333 -25.65 18.87 17.77
C THR A 333 -26.47 19.69 16.77
N ALA A 334 -26.59 19.23 15.52
CA ALA A 334 -27.41 19.89 14.51
C ALA A 334 -28.90 19.88 14.89
N THR A 335 -29.44 18.74 15.32
CA THR A 335 -30.85 18.62 15.75
C THR A 335 -31.18 19.57 16.91
N ARG A 336 -30.26 19.71 17.89
CA ARG A 336 -30.44 20.64 19.03
C ARG A 336 -30.48 22.10 18.58
N ARG A 337 -29.64 22.51 17.63
CA ARG A 337 -29.63 23.89 17.09
C ARG A 337 -30.92 24.24 16.35
N VAL A 338 -31.47 23.30 15.57
CA VAL A 338 -32.78 23.49 14.90
C VAL A 338 -33.91 23.60 15.92
N SER A 339 -33.88 22.76 16.95
CA SER A 339 -34.88 22.76 18.03
C SER A 339 -34.82 24.06 18.88
N SER A 340 -33.64 24.61 19.13
CA SER A 340 -33.49 25.88 19.85
C SER A 340 -33.90 27.08 18.98
N ALA A 341 -33.58 27.07 17.68
CA ALA A 341 -33.97 28.13 16.75
C ALA A 341 -35.48 28.18 16.51
N SER A 342 -36.15 27.03 16.42
CA SER A 342 -37.62 26.96 16.31
C SER A 342 -38.33 27.42 17.58
N ARG A 343 -37.82 27.04 18.77
CA ARG A 343 -38.33 27.55 20.06
C ARG A 343 -38.16 29.08 20.19
N ALA A 344 -37.01 29.63 19.79
CA ALA A 344 -36.77 31.07 19.83
C ALA A 344 -37.72 31.87 18.91
N ARG A 345 -38.09 31.32 17.74
CA ARG A 345 -39.08 31.93 16.83
C ARG A 345 -40.52 31.76 17.30
N GLY A 346 -40.84 30.69 18.04
CA GLY A 346 -42.16 30.49 18.63
C GLY A 346 -42.45 31.45 19.78
N SER A 347 -41.43 31.81 20.57
CA SER A 347 -41.57 32.73 21.71
C SER A 347 -41.69 34.21 21.32
N SER A 348 -41.35 34.59 20.08
CA SER A 348 -41.47 35.97 19.58
C SER A 348 -42.83 36.31 18.98
N VAL A 349 -43.75 35.34 18.83
CA VAL A 349 -45.07 35.55 18.20
C VAL A 349 -46.21 35.71 19.22
N SER A 350 -45.98 35.46 20.51
CA SER A 350 -47.02 35.54 21.56
C SER A 350 -47.08 36.89 22.31
N GLY A 351 -46.51 37.97 21.76
CA GLY A 351 -46.38 39.27 22.45
C GLY A 351 -47.31 40.40 21.99
N GLY A 352 -48.16 40.19 20.98
CA GLY A 352 -48.91 41.29 20.35
C GLY A 352 -50.41 41.02 20.26
N GLU A 353 -51.12 41.05 21.39
CA GLU A 353 -52.56 41.38 21.43
C GLU A 353 -53.00 41.55 22.91
N ARG A 354 -52.89 42.77 23.43
CA ARG A 354 -53.79 43.26 24.48
C ARG A 354 -54.17 44.70 24.16
N ARG A 355 -55.48 44.83 23.97
CA ARG A 355 -56.39 45.98 23.83
C ARG A 355 -55.89 47.35 24.23
#